data_AF-A0A3M7I2B3-F1
#
_entry.id   AF-A0A3M7I2B3-F1
#
_cell.length_a   1.000
_cell.length_b   1.000
_cell.length_c   1.000
_cell.angle_alpha   90.00
_cell.angle_beta   90.00
_cell.angle_gamma   90.00
#
_symmetry.space_group_name_H-M   'P 1'
#
loop_
_entity.id
_entity.type
_entity.pdbx_description
1 polymer ?
#
loop_
_entity_poly.entity_id
_entity_poly.type
_entity_poly.pdbx_seq_one_letter_code
_entity_poly.pdbx_strand_id
1 'polypeptide(L)'
;MLLQPRLSQSGRIILLCCAALVFLVFLGHEAIRYLGILRLRSLNTVPRPEHVEKALVMGKMPEEQVEWAHELRPDWTPYIYSASVPPEPGYPLTLPIQRGREAGVYLSFIVDHYPNFPAYTVFLHASDHHWHNDESQGHWTNVTLANLRLDTVERDGYVNLRCNHNPGCPLSINPLSPTQTDIETGDPRSFFADMYQEVLNVTTRDQVPEHLGAACCSQFAVTRARILARPWEDYVRMREWALRGSDYEDGRMNSYGVGWVFESLWHVIFGKEAVFCPEEGRCRCDLYGVC
;
A
#
# COMPACT_ATOMS: atom_id res chain seq x y z
N MET A 1 30.52 44.11 -41.05
CA MET A 1 29.92 45.03 -40.06
C MET A 1 28.42 44.78 -40.05
N LEU A 2 27.93 43.91 -39.17
CA LEU A 2 26.50 43.58 -39.07
C LEU A 2 25.82 44.63 -38.17
N LEU A 3 24.91 45.43 -38.73
CA LEU A 3 24.04 46.32 -37.95
C LEU A 3 23.05 45.48 -37.15
N GLN A 4 23.13 45.54 -35.82
CA GLN A 4 22.03 45.07 -34.98
C GLN A 4 20.86 46.07 -35.07
N PRO A 5 19.64 45.64 -35.42
CA PRO A 5 18.50 46.54 -35.44
C PRO A 5 18.13 46.98 -34.02
N ARG A 6 18.04 48.30 -33.78
CA ARG A 6 17.56 48.86 -32.51
C ARG A 6 16.03 48.88 -32.52
N LEU A 7 15.39 48.19 -31.56
CA LEU A 7 13.94 48.29 -31.35
C LEU A 7 13.50 49.74 -31.07
N SER A 8 12.37 50.14 -31.66
CA SER A 8 11.70 51.42 -31.40
C SER A 8 11.24 51.52 -29.93
N GLN A 9 11.03 52.73 -29.42
CA GLN A 9 10.55 52.95 -28.04
C GLN A 9 9.23 52.21 -27.77
N SER A 10 8.29 52.26 -28.71
CA SER A 10 7.03 51.50 -28.63
C SER A 10 7.26 49.99 -28.63
N GLY A 11 8.20 49.49 -29.44
CA GLY A 11 8.58 48.07 -29.43
C GLY A 11 9.20 47.62 -28.11
N ARG A 12 9.98 48.47 -27.44
CA ARG A 12 10.52 48.22 -26.10
C ARG A 12 9.42 48.18 -25.04
N ILE A 13 8.45 49.08 -25.10
CA ILE A 13 7.31 49.11 -24.17
C ILE A 13 6.45 47.85 -24.34
N ILE A 14 6.13 47.47 -25.57
CA ILE A 14 5.36 46.24 -25.85
C ILE A 14 6.09 45.02 -25.30
N LEU A 15 7.40 44.91 -25.54
CA LEU A 15 8.21 43.79 -25.02
C LEU A 15 8.20 43.74 -23.48
N LEU A 16 8.32 44.89 -22.81
CA LEU A 16 8.26 44.99 -21.35
C LEU A 16 6.88 44.59 -20.82
N CYS A 17 5.78 45.05 -21.44
CA CYS A 17 4.43 44.66 -21.06
C CYS A 17 4.19 43.16 -21.26
N CYS A 18 4.67 42.58 -22.37
CA CYS A 18 4.60 41.14 -22.60
C CYS A 18 5.39 40.36 -21.55
N ALA A 19 6.62 40.78 -21.23
CA ALA A 19 7.43 40.15 -20.18
C ALA A 19 6.75 40.24 -18.80
N ALA A 20 6.16 41.39 -18.46
CA ALA A 20 5.41 41.58 -17.23
C ALA A 20 4.16 40.68 -17.16
N LEU A 21 3.42 40.54 -18.26
CA LEU A 21 2.26 39.65 -18.32
C LEU A 21 2.67 38.18 -18.14
N VAL A 22 3.72 37.72 -18.83
CA VAL A 22 4.24 36.36 -18.66
C VAL A 22 4.68 36.12 -17.21
N PHE A 23 5.36 37.08 -16.61
CA PHE A 23 5.77 36.99 -15.21
C PHE A 23 4.59 36.93 -14.25
N LEU A 24 3.53 37.73 -14.46
CA LEU A 24 2.30 37.66 -13.66
C LEU A 24 1.56 36.32 -13.81
N VAL A 25 1.50 35.76 -15.03
CA VAL A 25 0.92 34.43 -15.26
C VAL A 25 1.74 33.37 -14.53
N PHE A 26 3.07 33.44 -14.59
CA PHE A 26 3.96 32.54 -13.86
C PHE A 26 3.74 32.64 -12.34
N LEU A 27 3.70 33.86 -11.78
CA LEU A 27 3.41 34.07 -10.35
C LEU A 27 2.02 33.54 -9.96
N GLY A 28 1.01 33.73 -10.82
CA GLY A 28 -0.33 33.19 -10.60
C GLY A 28 -0.33 31.65 -10.57
N HIS A 29 0.40 31.02 -11.49
CA HIS A 29 0.55 29.57 -11.52
C HIS A 29 1.25 29.02 -10.27
N GLU A 30 2.36 29.64 -9.87
CA GLU A 30 3.09 29.26 -8.64
C GLU A 30 2.25 29.48 -7.38
N ALA A 31 1.45 30.55 -7.31
CA ALA A 31 0.54 30.79 -6.19
C ALA A 31 -0.55 29.71 -6.11
N ILE A 32 -1.16 29.33 -7.24
CA ILE A 32 -2.16 28.25 -7.31
C ILE A 32 -1.53 26.92 -6.85
N ARG A 33 -0.34 26.60 -7.36
CA ARG A 33 0.41 25.41 -6.97
C ARG A 33 0.70 25.40 -5.46
N TYR A 34 1.17 26.51 -4.90
CA TYR A 34 1.48 26.64 -3.47
C TYR A 34 0.23 26.46 -2.60
N LEU A 35 -0.89 27.09 -2.97
CA LEU A 35 -2.18 26.92 -2.27
C LEU A 35 -2.66 25.47 -2.35
N GLY A 36 -2.47 24.79 -3.49
CA GLY A 36 -2.74 23.36 -3.63
C GLY A 36 -1.94 22.51 -2.64
N ILE A 37 -0.64 22.76 -2.52
CA ILE A 37 0.25 22.06 -1.57
C ILE A 37 -0.20 22.30 -0.12
N LEU A 38 -0.57 23.53 0.24
CA LEU A 38 -1.07 23.82 1.59
C LEU A 38 -2.38 23.10 1.89
N ARG A 39 -3.30 23.05 0.92
CA ARG A 39 -4.55 22.29 1.05
C ARG A 39 -4.28 20.80 1.26
N LEU A 40 -3.43 20.20 0.41
CA LEU A 40 -3.05 18.79 0.54
C LEU A 40 -2.39 18.51 1.89
N ARG A 41 -1.46 19.36 2.32
CA ARG A 41 -0.80 19.24 3.63
C ARG A 41 -1.80 19.27 4.78
N SER A 42 -2.80 20.15 4.71
CA SER A 42 -3.86 20.23 5.72
C SER A 42 -4.71 18.96 5.75
N LEU A 43 -5.06 18.40 4.58
CA LEU A 43 -5.83 17.16 4.49
C LEU A 43 -5.03 15.96 5.00
N ASN A 44 -3.76 15.86 4.62
CA ASN A 44 -2.88 14.75 4.97
C ASN A 44 -2.23 14.89 6.36
N THR A 45 -2.59 15.90 7.14
CA THR A 45 -2.21 15.95 8.55
C THR A 45 -3.01 14.88 9.29
N VAL A 46 -2.31 13.92 9.89
CA VAL A 46 -2.92 12.78 10.59
C VAL A 46 -2.73 12.89 12.10
N PRO A 47 -3.75 12.49 12.89
CA PRO A 47 -3.59 12.33 14.33
C PRO A 47 -2.67 11.14 14.66
N ARG A 48 -2.23 11.04 15.92
CA ARG A 48 -1.58 9.83 16.39
C ARG A 48 -2.55 8.64 16.32
N PRO A 49 -2.12 7.44 15.88
CA PRO A 49 -3.05 6.34 15.60
C PRO A 49 -3.86 5.89 16.82
N GLU A 50 -3.33 6.00 18.03
CA GLU A 50 -4.05 5.71 19.27
C GLU A 50 -5.23 6.66 19.57
N HIS A 51 -5.32 7.80 18.87
CA HIS A 51 -6.40 8.78 19.03
C HIS A 51 -7.53 8.63 18.00
N VAL A 52 -7.47 7.62 17.14
CA VAL A 52 -8.55 7.31 16.19
C VAL A 52 -9.03 5.88 16.36
N GLU A 53 -10.28 5.63 16.01
CA GLU A 53 -10.86 4.29 16.11
C GLU A 53 -10.51 3.43 14.89
N LYS A 54 -10.49 4.05 13.70
CA LYS A 54 -10.34 3.37 12.41
C LYS A 54 -9.33 4.10 11.53
N ALA A 55 -8.24 3.41 11.18
CA ALA A 55 -7.23 3.93 10.26
C ALA A 55 -7.33 3.22 8.90
N LEU A 56 -7.14 4.01 7.85
CA LEU A 56 -6.99 3.55 6.48
C LEU A 56 -5.56 3.83 6.01
N VAL A 57 -4.73 2.80 5.87
CA VAL A 57 -3.31 2.91 5.52
C VAL A 57 -3.12 2.54 4.06
N MET A 58 -2.48 3.40 3.29
CA MET A 58 -2.19 3.16 1.88
C MET A 58 -0.86 3.79 1.47
N GLY A 59 -0.18 3.12 0.54
CA GLY A 59 0.93 3.69 -0.20
C GLY A 59 0.44 4.30 -1.50
N LYS A 60 0.93 5.48 -1.85
CA LYS A 60 0.67 6.11 -3.15
C LYS A 60 1.97 6.36 -3.92
N MET A 61 1.89 6.22 -5.24
CA MET A 61 2.84 6.75 -6.20
C MET A 61 2.46 8.18 -6.58
N PRO A 62 3.40 9.06 -6.97
CA PRO A 62 3.11 10.47 -7.26
C PRO A 62 1.92 10.70 -8.20
N GLU A 63 1.76 9.85 -9.20
CA GLU A 63 0.72 9.95 -10.24
C GLU A 63 -0.67 9.48 -9.77
N GLU A 64 -0.75 8.80 -8.62
CA GLU A 64 -2.02 8.29 -8.08
C GLU A 64 -2.77 9.39 -7.32
N GLN A 65 -4.08 9.44 -7.58
CA GLN A 65 -5.03 10.31 -6.89
C GLN A 65 -5.66 9.55 -5.73
N VAL A 66 -5.54 10.11 -4.53
CA VAL A 66 -5.93 9.46 -3.25
C VAL A 66 -6.81 10.37 -2.40
N GLU A 67 -7.21 11.52 -2.94
CA GLU A 67 -8.02 12.51 -2.25
C GLU A 67 -9.40 11.97 -1.86
N TRP A 68 -9.90 11.00 -2.62
CA TRP A 68 -11.14 10.26 -2.33
C TRP A 68 -11.13 9.64 -0.92
N ALA A 69 -9.97 9.24 -0.40
CA ALA A 69 -9.87 8.63 0.92
C ALA A 69 -10.32 9.61 2.02
N HIS A 70 -10.16 10.92 1.81
CA HIS A 70 -10.60 11.94 2.77
C HIS A 70 -12.12 12.10 2.81
N GLU A 71 -12.85 11.65 1.79
CA GLU A 71 -14.33 11.64 1.76
C GLU A 71 -14.92 10.63 2.75
N LEU A 72 -14.12 9.66 3.21
CA LEU A 72 -14.51 8.67 4.21
C LEU A 72 -14.44 9.19 5.66
N ARG A 73 -14.01 10.43 5.87
CA ARG A 73 -14.02 11.05 7.20
C ARG A 73 -15.46 11.41 7.61
N PRO A 74 -15.81 11.34 8.91
CA PRO A 74 -14.93 10.99 10.03
C PRO A 74 -14.79 9.48 10.27
N ASP A 75 -15.49 8.63 9.52
CA ASP A 75 -15.55 7.19 9.78
C ASP A 75 -14.19 6.51 9.65
N TRP A 76 -13.43 6.82 8.60
CA TRP A 76 -12.06 6.34 8.40
C TRP A 76 -11.07 7.50 8.38
N THR A 77 -9.93 7.33 9.07
CA THR A 77 -8.83 8.30 9.04
C THR A 77 -7.73 7.83 8.08
N PRO A 78 -7.48 8.51 6.95
CA PRO A 78 -6.45 8.11 5.99
C PRO A 78 -5.03 8.42 6.49
N TYR A 79 -4.15 7.42 6.42
CA TYR A 79 -2.70 7.49 6.61
C TYR A 79 -2.04 7.16 5.27
N ILE A 80 -1.78 8.20 4.49
CA ILE A 80 -1.33 8.07 3.10
C ILE A 80 0.17 8.33 3.01
N TYR A 81 0.93 7.29 2.69
CA TYR A 81 2.38 7.36 2.51
C TYR A 81 2.71 7.60 1.04
N SER A 82 3.37 8.71 0.71
CA SER A 82 3.86 8.92 -0.65
C SER A 82 5.24 8.29 -0.85
N ALA A 83 5.36 7.44 -1.87
CA ALA A 83 6.57 6.71 -2.23
C ALA A 83 7.34 7.47 -3.32
N SER A 84 7.97 8.58 -2.95
CA SER A 84 8.68 9.46 -3.90
C SER A 84 10.01 9.95 -3.37
N VAL A 85 10.97 10.12 -4.28
CA VAL A 85 12.25 10.79 -4.02
C VAL A 85 12.46 11.86 -5.09
N PRO A 86 12.48 13.16 -4.73
CA PRO A 86 12.27 13.73 -3.40
C PRO A 86 10.82 13.54 -2.87
N PRO A 87 10.57 13.75 -1.56
CA PRO A 87 9.24 13.72 -0.97
C PRO A 87 8.21 14.58 -1.71
N GLU A 88 7.01 14.02 -1.88
CA GLU A 88 5.91 14.70 -2.56
C GLU A 88 5.37 15.87 -1.71
N PRO A 89 5.34 17.10 -2.25
CA PRO A 89 4.79 18.24 -1.52
C PRO A 89 3.34 18.02 -1.11
N GLY A 90 3.04 18.25 0.18
CA GLY A 90 1.69 18.07 0.72
C GLY A 90 1.44 16.71 1.37
N TYR A 91 2.40 15.78 1.30
CA TYR A 91 2.32 14.48 1.97
C TYR A 91 3.40 14.39 3.07
N PRO A 92 3.00 14.42 4.36
CA PRO A 92 3.96 14.39 5.47
C PRO A 92 4.49 12.98 5.77
N LEU A 93 3.73 11.93 5.41
CA LEU A 93 4.16 10.55 5.53
C LEU A 93 4.83 10.13 4.23
N THR A 94 6.08 9.72 4.31
CA THR A 94 6.91 9.44 3.12
C THR A 94 7.64 8.13 3.32
N LEU A 95 7.73 7.33 2.25
CA LEU A 95 8.65 6.21 2.22
C LEU A 95 9.80 6.58 1.26
N PRO A 96 11.02 6.82 1.77
CA PRO A 96 12.12 7.35 0.96
C PRO A 96 12.66 6.35 -0.07
N ILE A 97 12.12 5.14 -0.12
CA ILE A 97 12.59 4.08 -1.00
C ILE A 97 11.39 3.28 -1.52
N GLN A 98 11.23 3.16 -2.85
CA GLN A 98 10.17 2.37 -3.51
C GLN A 98 10.45 0.85 -3.48
N ARG A 99 11.01 0.35 -2.37
CA ARG A 99 11.35 -1.07 -2.21
C ARG A 99 10.27 -1.76 -1.40
N GLY A 100 9.84 -2.93 -1.88
CA GLY A 100 8.77 -3.70 -1.28
C GLY A 100 7.35 -3.20 -1.53
N ARG A 101 7.15 -2.23 -2.44
CA ARG A 101 5.82 -1.70 -2.85
C ARG A 101 4.95 -1.36 -1.63
N GLU A 102 3.67 -1.75 -1.63
CA GLU A 102 2.72 -1.50 -0.53
C GLU A 102 3.18 -2.16 0.78
N ALA A 103 3.89 -3.28 0.73
CA ALA A 103 4.37 -3.97 1.93
C ALA A 103 5.36 -3.11 2.73
N GLY A 104 6.23 -2.36 2.05
CA GLY A 104 7.13 -1.41 2.68
C GLY A 104 6.36 -0.33 3.47
N VAL A 105 5.25 0.15 2.93
CA VAL A 105 4.37 1.13 3.59
C VAL A 105 3.66 0.51 4.78
N TYR A 106 3.04 -0.66 4.61
CA TYR A 106 2.25 -1.30 5.67
C TYR A 106 3.13 -1.66 6.87
N LEU A 107 4.32 -2.21 6.62
CA LEU A 107 5.30 -2.52 7.66
C LEU A 107 5.85 -1.27 8.32
N SER A 108 6.06 -0.18 7.58
CA SER A 108 6.51 1.09 8.17
C SER A 108 5.46 1.66 9.12
N PHE A 109 4.18 1.69 8.72
CA PHE A 109 3.09 2.08 9.62
C PHE A 109 3.07 1.23 10.90
N ILE A 110 3.21 -0.09 10.79
CA ILE A 110 3.22 -0.97 11.95
C ILE A 110 4.42 -0.67 12.85
N VAL A 111 5.64 -0.62 12.30
CA VAL A 111 6.87 -0.43 13.08
C VAL A 111 6.92 0.95 13.75
N ASP A 112 6.52 2.00 13.04
CA ASP A 112 6.64 3.39 13.49
C ASP A 112 5.61 3.76 14.56
N HIS A 113 4.53 2.98 14.66
CA HIS A 113 3.44 3.23 15.61
C HIS A 113 3.31 2.19 16.72
N TYR A 114 4.06 1.09 16.68
CA TYR A 114 3.99 0.07 17.74
C TYR A 114 4.33 0.65 19.12
N PRO A 115 3.56 0.34 20.20
CA PRO A 115 2.37 -0.52 20.27
C PRO A 115 1.02 0.23 20.13
N ASN A 116 1.05 1.48 19.69
CA ASN A 116 -0.06 2.42 19.69
C ASN A 116 -0.84 2.39 18.37
N PHE A 117 -1.93 1.60 18.35
CA PHE A 117 -2.78 1.42 17.16
C PHE A 117 -4.24 1.82 17.41
N PRO A 118 -4.98 2.19 16.35
CA PRO A 118 -6.44 2.32 16.39
C PRO A 118 -7.10 0.98 16.69
N ALA A 119 -8.40 0.95 16.98
CA ALA A 119 -9.11 -0.33 17.16
C ALA A 119 -9.02 -1.21 15.91
N TYR A 120 -9.18 -0.60 14.73
CA TYR A 120 -9.14 -1.25 13.43
C TYR A 120 -8.21 -0.53 12.47
N THR A 121 -7.40 -1.30 11.75
CA THR A 121 -6.54 -0.79 10.66
C THR A 121 -6.89 -1.55 9.39
N VAL A 122 -7.18 -0.80 8.32
CA VAL A 122 -7.38 -1.34 6.96
C VAL A 122 -6.20 -0.92 6.11
N PHE A 123 -5.57 -1.88 5.45
CA PHE A 123 -4.48 -1.67 4.51
C PHE A 123 -5.00 -1.86 3.09
N LEU A 124 -4.83 -0.85 2.22
CA LEU A 124 -5.39 -0.83 0.86
C LEU A 124 -4.39 -0.30 -0.19
N HIS A 125 -4.65 -0.66 -1.45
CA HIS A 125 -4.08 0.05 -2.59
C HIS A 125 -4.67 1.47 -2.71
N ALA A 126 -3.94 2.35 -3.38
CA ALA A 126 -4.28 3.78 -3.49
C ALA A 126 -5.59 4.07 -4.28
N SER A 127 -5.96 3.22 -5.23
CA SER A 127 -7.09 3.49 -6.14
C SER A 127 -8.45 3.37 -5.45
N ASP A 128 -9.38 4.27 -5.78
CA ASP A 128 -10.80 4.21 -5.38
C ASP A 128 -11.60 3.15 -6.14
N HIS A 129 -11.08 2.74 -7.30
CA HIS A 129 -11.60 1.65 -8.11
C HIS A 129 -10.48 0.66 -8.41
N HIS A 130 -10.58 -0.55 -7.87
CA HIS A 130 -9.55 -1.56 -8.06
C HIS A 130 -10.18 -2.94 -8.24
N TRP A 131 -9.67 -3.72 -9.20
CA TRP A 131 -10.10 -5.11 -9.40
C TRP A 131 -9.79 -6.03 -8.20
N HIS A 132 -8.98 -5.53 -7.25
CA HIS A 132 -8.66 -6.20 -5.98
C HIS A 132 -9.82 -6.09 -4.97
N ASN A 133 -10.75 -5.15 -5.16
CA ASN A 133 -11.98 -5.09 -4.37
C ASN A 133 -12.93 -6.22 -4.79
N ASP A 134 -13.72 -6.72 -3.84
CA ASP A 134 -14.66 -7.81 -4.14
C ASP A 134 -15.70 -7.37 -5.19
N GLU A 135 -15.90 -8.19 -6.21
CA GLU A 135 -16.81 -7.90 -7.32
C GLU A 135 -18.26 -7.73 -6.86
N SER A 136 -18.65 -8.34 -5.73
CA SER A 136 -20.00 -8.17 -5.16
C SER A 136 -20.33 -6.73 -4.80
N GLN A 137 -19.31 -5.87 -4.68
CA GLN A 137 -19.42 -4.45 -4.34
C GLN A 137 -19.12 -3.50 -5.53
N GLY A 138 -18.98 -4.04 -6.76
CA GLY A 138 -18.73 -3.23 -7.96
C GLY A 138 -17.31 -2.67 -8.07
N HIS A 139 -16.34 -3.27 -7.37
CA HIS A 139 -14.92 -2.89 -7.35
C HIS A 139 -14.59 -1.50 -6.78
N TRP A 140 -15.55 -0.83 -6.13
CA TRP A 140 -15.34 0.48 -5.50
C TRP A 140 -14.89 0.34 -4.04
N THR A 141 -13.80 1.03 -3.69
CA THR A 141 -13.18 0.96 -2.37
C THR A 141 -14.06 1.58 -1.30
N ASN A 142 -14.70 2.72 -1.59
CA ASN A 142 -15.63 3.38 -0.68
C ASN A 142 -16.87 2.50 -0.35
N VAL A 143 -17.42 1.79 -1.34
CA VAL A 143 -18.55 0.86 -1.13
C VAL A 143 -18.11 -0.33 -0.28
N THR A 144 -16.93 -0.89 -0.58
CA THR A 144 -16.33 -1.99 0.19
C THR A 144 -16.18 -1.61 1.66
N LEU A 145 -15.65 -0.41 1.96
CA LEU A 145 -15.45 0.07 3.32
C LEU A 145 -16.75 0.47 4.03
N ALA A 146 -17.74 0.99 3.31
CA ALA A 146 -19.05 1.32 3.87
C ALA A 146 -19.82 0.07 4.33
N ASN A 147 -19.65 -1.04 3.63
CA ASN A 147 -20.34 -2.30 3.92
C ASN A 147 -19.53 -3.25 4.81
N LEU A 148 -18.26 -2.93 5.12
CA LEU A 148 -17.39 -3.77 5.94
C LEU A 148 -17.93 -3.91 7.37
N ARG A 149 -18.32 -5.14 7.74
CA ARG A 149 -18.82 -5.49 9.07
C ARG A 149 -17.67 -5.64 10.07
N LEU A 150 -17.47 -4.62 10.90
CA LEU A 150 -16.40 -4.62 11.91
C LEU A 150 -16.56 -5.71 12.97
N ASP A 151 -17.77 -6.20 13.25
CA ASP A 151 -17.97 -7.36 14.14
C ASP A 151 -17.25 -8.62 13.64
N THR A 152 -17.20 -8.80 12.32
CA THR A 152 -16.46 -9.90 11.68
C THR A 152 -14.94 -9.68 11.80
N VAL A 153 -14.48 -8.43 11.59
CA VAL A 153 -13.07 -8.06 11.78
C VAL A 153 -12.64 -8.29 13.23
N GLU A 154 -13.46 -7.87 14.19
CA GLU A 154 -13.21 -8.03 15.62
C GLU A 154 -13.12 -9.51 16.01
N ARG A 155 -14.11 -10.31 15.60
CA ARG A 155 -14.18 -11.75 15.85
C ARG A 155 -12.95 -12.48 15.30
N ASP A 156 -12.57 -12.18 14.06
CA ASP A 156 -11.57 -12.97 13.32
C ASP A 156 -10.14 -12.41 13.48
N GLY A 157 -10.00 -11.15 13.90
CA GLY A 157 -8.74 -10.43 14.10
C GLY A 157 -8.01 -10.02 12.82
N TYR A 158 -8.18 -10.79 11.74
CA TYR A 158 -7.71 -10.53 10.38
C TYR A 158 -8.76 -11.02 9.40
N VAL A 159 -9.07 -10.20 8.39
CA VAL A 159 -9.89 -10.58 7.24
C VAL A 159 -9.25 -10.04 5.96
N ASN A 160 -9.27 -10.84 4.90
CA ASN A 160 -9.01 -10.33 3.54
C ASN A 160 -10.29 -9.66 3.04
N LEU A 161 -10.18 -8.48 2.44
CA LEU A 161 -11.34 -7.75 1.91
C LEU A 161 -11.86 -8.36 0.60
N ARG A 162 -11.08 -9.22 -0.04
CA ARG A 162 -11.47 -9.95 -1.24
C ARG A 162 -11.94 -11.36 -0.87
N CYS A 163 -13.16 -11.70 -1.30
CA CYS A 163 -13.71 -13.04 -1.13
C CYS A 163 -13.49 -13.92 -2.36
N ASN A 164 -13.36 -13.34 -3.55
CA ASN A 164 -13.08 -14.07 -4.79
C ASN A 164 -11.75 -14.87 -4.68
N HIS A 165 -11.83 -16.18 -4.92
CA HIS A 165 -10.74 -17.14 -4.80
C HIS A 165 -9.65 -16.98 -5.86
N ASN A 166 -9.95 -16.40 -7.02
CA ASN A 166 -9.01 -16.32 -8.14
C ASN A 166 -8.41 -14.91 -8.27
N PRO A 167 -7.08 -14.71 -8.16
CA PRO A 167 -6.06 -15.72 -7.88
C PRO A 167 -5.88 -16.00 -6.38
N GLY A 168 -5.30 -17.16 -6.08
CA GLY A 168 -4.64 -17.46 -4.82
C GLY A 168 -5.24 -18.60 -4.00
N CYS A 169 -6.53 -18.90 -4.16
CA CYS A 169 -7.21 -20.02 -3.51
C CYS A 169 -7.51 -21.17 -4.49
N PRO A 170 -7.57 -22.43 -4.01
CA PRO A 170 -7.21 -22.87 -2.65
C PRO A 170 -5.70 -22.96 -2.42
N LEU A 171 -4.90 -23.08 -3.49
CA LEU A 171 -3.44 -23.22 -3.41
C LEU A 171 -2.81 -22.25 -4.41
N SER A 172 -1.91 -21.41 -3.93
CA SER A 172 -1.17 -20.44 -4.75
C SER A 172 0.29 -20.84 -4.94
N ILE A 173 0.90 -21.43 -3.92
CA ILE A 173 2.33 -21.71 -3.85
C ILE A 173 2.55 -23.07 -3.16
N ASN A 174 3.50 -23.85 -3.69
CA ASN A 174 4.04 -25.04 -3.06
C ASN A 174 5.51 -24.76 -2.66
N PRO A 175 5.78 -24.15 -1.50
CA PRO A 175 7.11 -23.65 -1.14
C PRO A 175 8.23 -24.68 -1.22
N LEU A 176 7.89 -25.94 -0.91
CA LEU A 176 8.82 -27.06 -0.85
C LEU A 176 8.92 -27.86 -2.16
N SER A 177 8.15 -27.50 -3.19
CA SER A 177 8.07 -28.23 -4.45
C SER A 177 7.83 -27.29 -5.64
N PRO A 178 8.80 -26.41 -5.96
CA PRO A 178 8.71 -25.56 -7.13
C PRO A 178 8.73 -26.39 -8.43
N THR A 179 8.06 -25.90 -9.47
CA THR A 179 8.05 -26.57 -10.77
C THR A 179 9.38 -26.39 -11.50
N GLN A 180 9.65 -27.25 -12.49
CA GLN A 180 10.83 -27.11 -13.33
C GLN A 180 10.86 -25.75 -14.05
N THR A 181 9.70 -25.24 -14.46
CA THR A 181 9.57 -23.91 -15.07
C THR A 181 9.91 -22.79 -14.09
N ASP A 182 9.49 -22.89 -12.82
CA ASP A 182 9.85 -21.89 -11.81
C ASP A 182 11.37 -21.82 -11.64
N ILE A 183 12.04 -22.97 -11.62
CA ILE A 183 13.50 -23.08 -11.48
C ILE A 183 14.21 -22.51 -12.71
N GLU A 184 13.79 -22.90 -13.92
CA GLU A 184 14.43 -22.48 -15.17
C GLU A 184 14.27 -20.99 -15.48
N THR A 185 13.14 -20.41 -15.07
CA THR A 185 12.86 -18.98 -15.27
C THR A 185 13.36 -18.09 -14.12
N GLY A 186 13.82 -18.69 -13.02
CA GLY A 186 14.17 -17.96 -11.80
C GLY A 186 12.96 -17.28 -11.15
N ASP A 187 11.77 -17.87 -11.27
CA ASP A 187 10.55 -17.36 -10.65
C ASP A 187 10.71 -17.34 -9.10
N PRO A 188 10.23 -16.31 -8.40
CA PRO A 188 10.30 -16.24 -6.93
C PRO A 188 9.76 -17.48 -6.20
N ARG A 189 8.83 -18.23 -6.81
CA ARG A 189 8.35 -19.53 -6.28
C ARG A 189 9.47 -20.53 -6.03
N SER A 190 10.51 -20.54 -6.87
CA SER A 190 11.66 -21.45 -6.74
C SER A 190 12.50 -21.21 -5.48
N PHE A 191 12.40 -20.02 -4.90
CA PHE A 191 13.13 -19.61 -3.70
C PHE A 191 12.22 -19.37 -2.49
N PHE A 192 10.92 -19.66 -2.62
CA PHE A 192 9.91 -19.20 -1.64
C PHE A 192 10.12 -19.77 -0.25
N ALA A 193 10.56 -21.03 -0.14
CA ALA A 193 10.86 -21.62 1.17
C ALA A 193 11.93 -20.79 1.91
N ASP A 194 13.02 -20.40 1.26
CA ASP A 194 14.10 -19.63 1.88
C ASP A 194 13.59 -18.23 2.29
N MET A 195 12.80 -17.60 1.44
CA MET A 195 12.16 -16.31 1.72
C MET A 195 11.21 -16.40 2.92
N TYR A 196 10.43 -17.47 3.01
CA TYR A 196 9.56 -17.76 4.15
C TYR A 196 10.39 -17.89 5.44
N GLN A 197 11.52 -18.61 5.39
CA GLN A 197 12.44 -18.74 6.53
C GLN A 197 12.98 -17.38 6.99
N GLU A 198 13.42 -16.54 6.06
CA GLU A 198 13.95 -15.21 6.37
C GLU A 198 12.88 -14.25 6.93
N VAL A 199 11.71 -14.19 6.28
CA VAL A 199 10.62 -13.27 6.65
C VAL A 199 10.03 -13.65 8.01
N LEU A 200 9.67 -14.92 8.20
CA LEU A 200 9.00 -15.40 9.42
C LEU A 200 9.97 -15.93 10.49
N ASN A 201 11.28 -15.89 10.24
CA ASN A 201 12.33 -16.38 11.13
C ASN A 201 12.11 -17.82 11.59
N VAL A 202 11.78 -18.70 10.65
CA VAL A 202 11.65 -20.14 10.94
C VAL A 202 12.99 -20.84 10.78
N THR A 203 13.39 -21.56 11.82
CA THR A 203 14.74 -22.12 11.96
C THR A 203 14.98 -23.35 11.12
N THR A 204 13.94 -24.12 10.81
CA THR A 204 14.05 -25.38 10.09
C THR A 204 13.06 -25.45 8.94
N ARG A 205 13.45 -26.15 7.87
CA ARG A 205 12.69 -26.18 6.61
C ARG A 205 11.35 -26.91 6.74
N ASP A 206 11.20 -27.81 7.70
CA ASP A 206 9.95 -28.51 8.04
C ASP A 206 8.89 -27.59 8.65
N GLN A 207 9.27 -26.39 9.13
CA GLN A 207 8.33 -25.36 9.59
C GLN A 207 7.75 -24.54 8.44
N VAL A 208 8.30 -24.67 7.23
CA VAL A 208 7.74 -24.08 6.01
C VAL A 208 6.55 -24.94 5.58
N PRO A 209 5.37 -24.36 5.34
CA PRO A 209 4.21 -25.15 4.93
C PRO A 209 4.41 -25.77 3.55
N GLU A 210 3.88 -26.98 3.36
CA GLU A 210 3.87 -27.66 2.06
C GLU A 210 3.04 -26.89 1.02
N HIS A 211 1.95 -26.30 1.47
CA HIS A 211 1.03 -25.52 0.64
C HIS A 211 0.71 -24.18 1.28
N LEU A 212 0.59 -23.15 0.44
CA LEU A 212 0.13 -21.83 0.82
C LEU A 212 -1.02 -21.42 -0.11
N GLY A 213 -2.01 -20.72 0.45
CA GLY A 213 -3.13 -20.22 -0.34
C GLY A 213 -3.97 -19.23 0.45
N ALA A 214 -4.35 -18.14 -0.20
CA ALA A 214 -5.29 -17.15 0.31
C ALA A 214 -5.81 -16.34 -0.88
N ALA A 215 -6.97 -15.72 -0.74
CA ALA A 215 -7.42 -14.74 -1.73
C ALA A 215 -6.36 -13.65 -1.87
N CYS A 216 -6.13 -13.15 -3.10
CA CYS A 216 -4.99 -12.28 -3.38
C CYS A 216 -5.01 -10.89 -2.71
N CYS A 217 -3.97 -10.16 -3.08
CA CYS A 217 -3.95 -8.73 -3.39
C CYS A 217 -3.94 -7.75 -2.22
N SER A 218 -3.33 -8.12 -1.09
CA SER A 218 -2.83 -7.15 -0.08
C SER A 218 -3.84 -6.09 0.40
N GLN A 219 -5.14 -6.42 0.39
CA GLN A 219 -6.20 -5.59 0.95
C GLN A 219 -6.87 -6.33 2.10
N PHE A 220 -6.66 -5.85 3.32
CA PHE A 220 -7.10 -6.56 4.52
C PHE A 220 -7.41 -5.62 5.66
N ALA A 221 -8.24 -6.08 6.59
CA ALA A 221 -8.53 -5.41 7.85
C ALA A 221 -7.98 -6.23 9.01
N VAL A 222 -7.39 -5.54 10.00
CA VAL A 222 -6.85 -6.15 11.22
C VAL A 222 -7.25 -5.38 12.45
N THR A 223 -7.42 -6.09 13.56
CA THR A 223 -7.60 -5.47 14.87
C THR A 223 -6.25 -5.09 15.48
N ARG A 224 -6.25 -4.08 16.37
CA ARG A 224 -5.06 -3.78 17.19
C ARG A 224 -4.56 -4.99 17.96
N ALA A 225 -5.47 -5.76 18.55
CA ALA A 225 -5.09 -6.96 19.29
C ALA A 225 -4.33 -7.95 18.39
N ARG A 226 -4.73 -8.04 17.11
CA ARG A 226 -4.05 -8.91 16.15
C ARG A 226 -2.66 -8.41 15.77
N ILE A 227 -2.48 -7.10 15.56
CA ILE A 227 -1.15 -6.52 15.31
C ILE A 227 -0.24 -6.74 16.52
N LEU A 228 -0.75 -6.52 17.74
CA LEU A 228 0.03 -6.67 18.98
C LEU A 228 0.34 -8.12 19.35
N ALA A 229 -0.36 -9.10 18.78
CA ALA A 229 -0.10 -10.52 19.02
C ALA A 229 1.27 -10.97 18.46
N ARG A 230 1.86 -10.21 17.52
CA ARG A 230 3.21 -10.43 17.02
C ARG A 230 4.19 -9.43 17.64
N PRO A 231 5.38 -9.87 18.08
CA PRO A 231 6.38 -8.97 18.65
C PRO A 231 6.87 -7.94 17.64
N TRP A 232 7.27 -6.77 18.14
CA TRP A 232 7.75 -5.65 17.31
C TRP A 232 8.95 -6.02 16.44
N GLU A 233 9.88 -6.80 17.00
CA GLU A 233 11.13 -7.24 16.34
C GLU A 233 10.85 -8.05 15.06
N ASP A 234 9.74 -8.78 15.02
CA ASP A 234 9.31 -9.49 13.81
C ASP A 234 8.95 -8.52 12.69
N TYR A 235 8.20 -7.47 13.00
CA TYR A 235 7.82 -6.46 12.01
C TYR A 235 9.04 -5.67 11.53
N VAL A 236 10.01 -5.38 12.42
CA VAL A 236 11.28 -4.75 12.04
C VAL A 236 12.04 -5.62 11.05
N ARG A 237 12.23 -6.91 11.35
CA ARG A 237 12.89 -7.86 10.45
C ARG A 237 12.19 -7.94 9.10
N MET A 238 10.85 -8.05 9.10
CA MET A 238 10.06 -8.07 7.86
C MET A 238 10.27 -6.80 7.05
N ARG A 239 10.24 -5.62 7.69
CA ARG A 239 10.45 -4.33 7.02
C ARG A 239 11.85 -4.25 6.42
N GLU A 240 12.87 -4.63 7.19
CA GLU A 240 14.26 -4.65 6.72
C GLU A 240 14.48 -5.65 5.59
N TRP A 241 13.83 -6.81 5.65
CA TRP A 241 13.82 -7.77 4.54
C TRP A 241 13.16 -7.18 3.31
N ALA A 242 12.00 -6.51 3.44
CA ALA A 242 11.31 -5.87 2.33
C ALA A 242 12.16 -4.76 1.66
N LEU A 243 12.84 -3.96 2.48
CA LEU A 243 13.67 -2.83 2.01
C LEU A 243 15.03 -3.27 1.47
N ARG A 244 15.58 -4.40 1.92
CA ARG A 244 16.80 -5.01 1.33
C ARG A 244 16.48 -5.90 0.13
N GLY A 245 15.28 -6.47 0.08
CA GLY A 245 14.93 -7.57 -0.81
C GLY A 245 14.96 -7.22 -2.30
N SER A 246 15.07 -5.95 -2.67
CA SER A 246 15.32 -5.55 -4.07
C SER A 246 16.80 -5.48 -4.46
N ASP A 247 17.72 -5.76 -3.53
CA ASP A 247 19.16 -5.52 -3.69
C ASP A 247 19.94 -6.82 -3.92
N TYR A 248 19.26 -7.95 -4.15
CA TYR A 248 19.95 -9.20 -4.47
C TYR A 248 20.62 -9.08 -5.85
N GLU A 249 21.96 -9.06 -5.86
CA GLU A 249 22.81 -8.85 -7.04
C GLU A 249 22.67 -9.95 -8.11
N ASP A 250 22.21 -11.13 -7.71
CA ASP A 250 21.91 -12.25 -8.62
C ASP A 250 20.58 -12.09 -9.38
N GLY A 251 19.83 -11.00 -9.12
CA GLY A 251 18.58 -10.70 -9.79
C GLY A 251 17.41 -11.60 -9.37
N ARG A 252 17.60 -12.48 -8.37
CA ARG A 252 16.56 -13.43 -7.93
C ARG A 252 15.33 -12.77 -7.32
N MET A 253 15.42 -11.47 -7.02
CA MET A 253 14.36 -10.73 -6.39
C MET A 253 14.42 -9.24 -6.75
N ASN A 254 13.24 -8.68 -7.05
CA ASN A 254 13.04 -7.27 -7.32
C ASN A 254 11.86 -6.75 -6.47
N SER A 255 11.55 -5.45 -6.52
CA SER A 255 10.43 -4.89 -5.74
C SER A 255 9.07 -5.58 -6.01
N TYR A 256 8.84 -6.13 -7.21
CA TYR A 256 7.63 -6.89 -7.50
C TYR A 256 7.60 -8.21 -6.73
N GLY A 257 8.67 -9.00 -6.77
CA GLY A 257 8.73 -10.27 -6.04
C GLY A 257 8.62 -10.08 -4.52
N VAL A 258 9.21 -9.01 -3.98
CA VAL A 258 9.07 -8.67 -2.55
C VAL A 258 7.60 -8.40 -2.20
N GLY A 259 6.92 -7.57 -2.99
CA GLY A 259 5.50 -7.29 -2.81
C GLY A 259 4.66 -8.56 -2.88
N TRP A 260 4.95 -9.44 -3.86
CA TRP A 260 4.26 -10.71 -4.04
C TRP A 260 4.46 -11.70 -2.87
N VAL A 261 5.68 -11.76 -2.28
CA VAL A 261 5.94 -12.57 -1.09
C VAL A 261 5.07 -12.10 0.08
N PHE A 262 5.02 -10.79 0.34
CA PHE A 262 4.17 -10.26 1.42
C PHE A 262 2.69 -10.43 1.13
N GLU A 263 2.25 -10.20 -0.10
CA GLU A 263 0.88 -10.46 -0.54
C GLU A 263 0.45 -11.89 -0.21
N SER A 264 1.35 -12.85 -0.42
CA SER A 264 1.12 -14.26 -0.14
C SER A 264 1.20 -14.61 1.35
N LEU A 265 1.68 -13.71 2.22
CA LEU A 265 1.96 -14.01 3.63
C LEU A 265 1.16 -13.18 4.63
N TRP A 266 0.40 -12.17 4.22
CA TRP A 266 -0.33 -11.31 5.17
C TRP A 266 -1.20 -12.10 6.14
N HIS A 267 -1.94 -13.09 5.66
CA HIS A 267 -2.79 -13.93 6.51
C HIS A 267 -1.96 -14.73 7.53
N VAL A 268 -0.80 -15.26 7.15
CA VAL A 268 0.13 -15.97 8.05
C VAL A 268 0.79 -15.01 9.04
N ILE A 269 1.20 -13.81 8.60
CA ILE A 269 1.76 -12.76 9.45
C ILE A 269 0.78 -12.42 10.56
N PHE A 270 -0.52 -12.35 10.24
CA PHE A 270 -1.61 -12.13 11.18
C PHE A 270 -2.26 -13.43 11.70
N GLY A 271 -1.51 -14.54 11.72
CA GLY A 271 -1.84 -15.73 12.50
C GLY A 271 -3.02 -16.55 11.99
N LYS A 272 -3.33 -16.49 10.69
CA LYS A 272 -4.16 -17.49 10.01
C LYS A 272 -3.29 -18.67 9.53
N GLU A 273 -3.94 -19.75 9.17
CA GLU A 273 -3.31 -20.96 8.63
C GLU A 273 -2.66 -20.69 7.27
N ALA A 274 -1.68 -21.51 6.87
CA ALA A 274 -0.98 -21.37 5.59
C ALA A 274 -1.93 -21.37 4.38
N VAL A 275 -2.99 -22.18 4.45
CA VAL A 275 -4.11 -22.18 3.50
C VAL A 275 -5.33 -21.58 4.17
N PHE A 276 -5.66 -20.33 3.84
CA PHE A 276 -6.79 -19.58 4.37
C PHE A 276 -7.73 -19.14 3.25
N CYS A 277 -8.66 -20.03 2.89
CA CYS A 277 -9.59 -19.87 1.78
C CYS A 277 -11.04 -20.12 2.25
N PRO A 278 -11.67 -19.16 2.95
CA PRO A 278 -13.07 -19.28 3.32
C PRO A 278 -13.95 -19.39 2.08
N GLU A 279 -15.07 -20.10 2.18
CA GLU A 279 -16.05 -20.20 1.08
C GLU A 279 -16.56 -18.80 0.68
N GLU A 280 -16.62 -18.52 -0.63
CA GLU A 280 -16.83 -17.15 -1.14
C GLU A 280 -18.16 -16.54 -0.69
N GLY A 281 -19.26 -17.31 -0.73
CA GLY A 281 -20.59 -16.87 -0.31
C GLY A 281 -20.62 -16.54 1.18
N ARG A 282 -20.06 -17.40 2.02
CA ARG A 282 -19.89 -17.14 3.45
C ARG A 282 -19.02 -15.92 3.71
N CYS A 283 -17.92 -15.76 3.00
CA CYS A 283 -17.05 -14.59 3.12
C CYS A 283 -17.82 -13.30 2.82
N ARG A 284 -18.58 -13.25 1.73
CA ARG A 284 -19.40 -12.09 1.33
C ARG A 284 -20.51 -11.80 2.33
N CYS A 285 -21.16 -12.85 2.85
CA CYS A 285 -22.21 -12.72 3.86
C CYS A 285 -21.66 -12.21 5.20
N ASP A 286 -20.51 -12.73 5.65
CA ASP A 286 -19.86 -12.33 6.89
C ASP A 286 -19.26 -10.91 6.81
N LEU A 287 -18.60 -10.55 5.71
CA LEU A 287 -17.93 -9.25 5.56
C LEU A 287 -18.86 -8.13 5.13
N TYR A 288 -19.80 -8.41 4.23
CA TYR A 288 -20.59 -7.38 3.55
C TYR A 288 -22.10 -7.56 3.68
N GLY A 289 -22.56 -8.67 4.26
CA GLY A 289 -23.98 -8.97 4.36
C GLY A 289 -24.64 -9.36 3.05
N VAL A 290 -23.85 -9.72 2.03
CA VAL A 290 -24.35 -10.23 0.76
C VAL A 290 -24.43 -11.74 0.85
N CYS A 291 -25.65 -12.22 1.10
CA CYS A 291 -26.08 -13.61 1.13
C CYS A 291 -27.24 -13.72 0.11
#